data_AF-A0AA40E8M6-F1
#
_entry.id   AF-A0AA40E8M6-F1
#
_cell.length_a   1.000
_cell.length_b   1.000
_cell.length_c   1.000
_cell.angle_alpha   90.00
_cell.angle_beta   90.00
_cell.angle_gamma   90.00
#
_symmetry.space_group_name_H-M   'P 1'
#
loop_
_entity.id
_entity.type
_entity.pdbx_description
1 polymer ?
#
loop_
_entity_poly.entity_id
_entity_poly.type
_entity_poly.pdbx_seq_one_letter_code
_entity_poly.pdbx_strand_id
1 'polypeptide(L)'
;MLADDFRDICNKSVPVYILSPQWKMPTVVLYNYVYLWWFRPYRSELDWQRFMCKFIKPQGLPGDETLSDATVDTLIALNEATCAHIQALRPVYDARAAAAAAAAPGANGLSRQPPFVRDHQIYIVQPLFHTLMMVVCPADYRKEDSATVGRLPVVLVRTGIEDGLSAPITFESIIQQDNISGGNTITTTLEGATDFVVALEAREAATFGLRPDSSAIEPRSLSYIGGMEKKELLLLPAASSASYVDDEDALAWGWCGSGVHYDSVPMPNHEKRAIRKLEIESDPVLKESCKVVEGHYIIPF
;
A
#
# COMPACT_ATOMS: atom_id res chain seq x y z
N MET A 1 -0.56 -18.51 1.90
CA MET A 1 -0.87 -17.13 2.29
C MET A 1 -1.48 -17.14 3.68
N LEU A 2 -0.96 -16.27 4.56
CA LEU A 2 -1.30 -16.16 5.98
C LEU A 2 -2.43 -15.13 6.16
N ALA A 3 -3.01 -15.02 7.36
CA ALA A 3 -4.02 -14.00 7.69
C ALA A 3 -3.53 -12.57 7.41
N ASP A 4 -2.22 -12.37 7.38
CA ASP A 4 -1.57 -11.11 7.03
C ASP A 4 -1.88 -10.69 5.59
N ASP A 5 -1.91 -11.62 4.63
CA ASP A 5 -2.20 -11.30 3.21
C ASP A 5 -3.61 -10.74 3.02
N PHE A 6 -4.58 -11.18 3.84
CA PHE A 6 -5.94 -10.67 3.79
C PHE A 6 -6.03 -9.19 4.19
N ARG A 7 -5.34 -8.82 5.27
CA ARG A 7 -5.28 -7.43 5.73
C ARG A 7 -4.48 -6.57 4.78
N ASP A 8 -3.41 -7.13 4.23
CA ASP A 8 -2.44 -6.44 3.37
C ASP A 8 -3.00 -6.11 1.99
N ILE A 9 -3.95 -6.90 1.47
CA ILE A 9 -4.66 -6.62 0.19
C ILE A 9 -5.89 -5.74 0.39
N CYS A 10 -6.69 -6.00 1.42
CA CYS A 10 -7.93 -5.24 1.65
C CYS A 10 -7.67 -3.78 2.07
N ASN A 11 -8.61 -2.91 1.73
CA ASN A 11 -8.63 -1.47 1.97
C ASN A 11 -7.54 -0.69 1.20
N LYS A 12 -6.97 -1.29 0.16
CA LYS A 12 -5.99 -0.64 -0.74
C LYS A 12 -6.66 -0.32 -2.05
N SER A 13 -6.31 0.82 -2.65
CA SER A 13 -6.98 1.30 -3.87
C SER A 13 -6.37 0.71 -5.13
N VAL A 14 -5.05 0.54 -5.22
CA VAL A 14 -4.41 -0.12 -6.39
C VAL A 14 -3.25 -1.04 -6.00
N PRO A 15 -3.07 -2.20 -6.65
CA PRO A 15 -1.81 -2.95 -6.58
C PRO A 15 -0.73 -2.25 -7.42
N VAL A 16 0.49 -2.20 -6.87
CA VAL A 16 1.70 -1.71 -7.54
C VAL A 16 2.68 -2.87 -7.69
N TYR A 17 2.78 -3.41 -8.89
CA TYR A 17 3.69 -4.49 -9.22
C TYR A 17 5.09 -3.95 -9.51
N ILE A 18 6.08 -4.41 -8.76
CA ILE A 18 7.49 -4.03 -8.96
C ILE A 18 8.21 -5.15 -9.69
N LEU A 19 8.51 -4.94 -10.97
CA LEU A 19 9.18 -5.92 -11.83
C LEU A 19 10.69 -5.86 -11.63
N SER A 20 11.17 -6.42 -10.52
CA SER A 20 12.62 -6.43 -10.24
C SER A 20 13.18 -7.82 -9.96
N PRO A 21 14.05 -8.35 -10.84
CA PRO A 21 14.85 -9.52 -10.51
C PRO A 21 15.92 -9.19 -9.45
N GLN A 22 16.29 -7.92 -9.28
CA GLN A 22 17.38 -7.45 -8.41
C GLN A 22 16.86 -6.39 -7.41
N TRP A 23 17.64 -6.03 -6.39
CA TRP A 23 17.23 -5.03 -5.39
C TRP A 23 17.37 -3.58 -5.91
N LYS A 24 17.26 -3.33 -7.22
CA LYS A 24 17.70 -2.05 -7.83
C LYS A 24 16.97 -0.81 -7.33
N MET A 25 15.74 -0.96 -6.83
CA MET A 25 14.95 0.14 -6.29
C MET A 25 14.57 -0.11 -4.84
N PRO A 26 14.80 0.84 -3.91
CA PRO A 26 14.31 0.71 -2.55
C PRO A 26 12.80 0.91 -2.52
N THR A 27 12.03 -0.09 -2.10
CA THR A 27 10.56 0.05 -1.93
C THR A 27 10.19 1.20 -0.98
N VAL A 28 11.08 1.56 -0.04
CA VAL A 28 10.90 2.71 0.84
C VAL A 28 10.81 4.04 0.08
N VAL A 29 11.53 4.21 -1.03
CA VAL A 29 11.48 5.43 -1.87
C VAL A 29 10.08 5.60 -2.48
N LEU A 30 9.55 4.53 -3.09
CA LEU A 30 8.20 4.52 -3.64
C LEU A 30 7.14 4.74 -2.55
N TYR A 31 7.31 4.07 -1.40
CA TYR A 31 6.40 4.23 -0.27
C TYR A 31 6.37 5.68 0.20
N ASN A 32 7.54 6.29 0.44
CA ASN A 32 7.64 7.69 0.87
C ASN A 32 7.00 8.63 -0.15
N TYR A 33 7.29 8.44 -1.45
CA TYR A 33 6.72 9.28 -2.50
C TYR A 33 5.20 9.20 -2.50
N VAL A 34 4.64 8.00 -2.65
CA VAL A 34 3.18 7.82 -2.73
C VAL A 34 2.50 8.26 -1.44
N TYR A 35 3.09 7.96 -0.28
CA TYR A 35 2.58 8.38 1.02
C TYR A 35 2.50 9.91 1.12
N LEU A 36 3.57 10.65 0.79
CA LEU A 36 3.57 12.12 0.88
C LEU A 36 2.53 12.79 -0.02
N TRP A 37 2.17 12.15 -1.14
CA TRP A 37 1.18 12.65 -2.07
C TRP A 37 -0.26 12.32 -1.67
N TRP A 38 -0.49 11.09 -1.22
CA TRP A 38 -1.82 10.60 -0.87
C TRP A 38 -2.23 10.96 0.55
N PHE A 39 -1.29 10.93 1.49
CA PHE A 39 -1.58 11.13 2.89
C PHE A 39 -2.04 12.57 3.14
N ARG A 40 -3.23 12.69 3.70
CA ARG A 40 -3.82 13.94 4.15
C ARG A 40 -4.03 13.82 5.66
N PRO A 41 -3.30 14.61 6.47
CA PRO A 41 -3.52 14.73 7.90
C PRO A 41 -5.01 14.72 8.26
N TYR A 42 -5.41 13.78 9.12
CA TYR A 42 -6.78 13.63 9.61
C TYR A 42 -7.84 13.47 8.51
N ARG A 43 -7.45 13.07 7.30
CA ARG A 43 -8.38 12.85 6.17
C ARG A 43 -8.12 11.53 5.46
N SER A 44 -6.92 10.96 5.63
CA SER A 44 -6.59 9.60 5.25
C SER A 44 -7.00 8.64 6.35
N GLU A 45 -7.90 7.69 6.03
CA GLU A 45 -8.45 6.70 6.97
C GLU A 45 -7.45 5.59 7.35
N LEU A 46 -6.31 5.97 7.92
CA LEU A 46 -5.23 5.06 8.32
C LEU A 46 -5.66 4.08 9.43
N ASP A 47 -6.53 4.52 10.33
CA ASP A 47 -7.08 3.68 11.41
C ASP A 47 -7.85 2.46 10.85
N TRP A 48 -8.34 2.56 9.61
CA TRP A 48 -9.02 1.48 8.88
C TRP A 48 -8.09 0.72 7.93
N GLN A 49 -6.78 0.89 8.09
CA GLN A 49 -5.75 0.35 7.18
C GLN A 49 -6.02 0.71 5.72
N ARG A 50 -6.61 1.88 5.49
CA ARG A 50 -6.79 2.41 4.15
C ARG A 50 -5.47 2.98 3.69
N PHE A 51 -4.99 2.50 2.55
CA PHE A 51 -3.78 3.02 1.91
C PHE A 51 -4.04 3.12 0.42
N MET A 52 -3.37 4.05 -0.25
CA MET A 52 -3.51 4.21 -1.70
C MET A 52 -3.18 2.92 -2.45
N CYS A 53 -2.10 2.25 -2.05
CA CYS A 53 -1.58 1.14 -2.81
C CYS A 53 -1.01 0.01 -1.97
N LYS A 54 -0.89 -1.15 -2.62
CA LYS A 54 -0.11 -2.29 -2.13
C LYS A 54 1.05 -2.57 -3.08
N PHE A 55 2.28 -2.47 -2.61
CA PHE A 55 3.45 -2.92 -3.36
C PHE A 55 3.53 -4.46 -3.37
N ILE A 56 3.58 -5.05 -4.55
CA ILE A 56 3.64 -6.50 -4.78
C ILE A 56 4.88 -6.80 -5.61
N LYS A 57 5.70 -7.73 -5.13
CA LYS A 57 6.80 -8.30 -5.91
C LYS A 57 6.38 -9.66 -6.45
N PRO A 58 6.00 -9.76 -7.73
CA PRO A 58 5.62 -11.04 -8.32
C PRO A 58 6.83 -11.99 -8.33
N GLN A 59 6.59 -13.26 -8.00
CA GLN A 59 7.61 -14.31 -8.05
C GLN A 59 7.45 -15.11 -9.35
N GLY A 60 8.56 -15.56 -9.93
CA GLY A 60 8.54 -16.46 -11.09
C GLY A 60 8.26 -15.80 -12.44
N LEU A 61 8.30 -14.46 -12.53
CA LEU A 61 8.30 -13.79 -13.83
C LEU A 61 9.65 -13.97 -14.54
N PRO A 62 9.67 -14.04 -15.88
CA PRO A 62 10.92 -14.01 -16.64
C PRO A 62 11.73 -12.78 -16.25
N GLY A 63 13.04 -12.95 -16.08
CA GLY A 63 13.94 -11.90 -15.58
C GLY A 63 14.17 -10.73 -16.55
N ASP A 64 13.34 -10.60 -17.58
CA ASP A 64 13.37 -9.45 -18.48
C ASP A 64 12.84 -8.23 -17.74
N GLU A 65 13.63 -7.15 -17.77
CA GLU A 65 13.29 -5.88 -17.13
C GLU A 65 12.30 -5.06 -17.96
N THR A 66 11.92 -5.54 -19.14
CA THR A 66 10.97 -4.90 -20.05
C THR A 66 9.57 -5.50 -19.91
N LEU A 67 8.57 -4.62 -19.86
CA LEU A 67 7.17 -5.02 -19.78
C LEU A 67 6.65 -5.45 -21.16
N SER A 68 6.52 -6.76 -21.36
CA SER A 68 5.86 -7.34 -22.54
C SER A 68 4.36 -7.50 -22.33
N ASP A 69 3.58 -7.59 -23.41
CA ASP A 69 2.13 -7.88 -23.33
C ASP A 69 1.84 -9.18 -22.58
N ALA A 70 2.66 -10.23 -22.78
CA ALA A 70 2.53 -11.49 -22.05
C ALA A 70 2.79 -11.33 -20.54
N THR A 71 3.71 -10.44 -20.16
CA THR A 71 3.95 -10.07 -18.76
C THR A 71 2.73 -9.36 -18.18
N VAL A 72 2.14 -8.43 -18.93
CA VAL A 72 0.92 -7.72 -18.53
C VAL A 72 -0.24 -8.70 -18.29
N ASP A 73 -0.50 -9.61 -19.23
CA ASP A 73 -1.55 -10.63 -19.08
C ASP A 73 -1.32 -11.52 -17.85
N THR A 74 -0.05 -11.87 -17.58
CA THR A 74 0.32 -12.64 -16.39
C THR A 74 0.03 -11.86 -15.10
N LEU A 75 0.31 -10.56 -15.07
CA LEU A 75 0.01 -9.70 -13.92
C LEU A 75 -1.49 -9.53 -13.70
N ILE A 76 -2.27 -9.39 -14.79
CA ILE A 76 -3.74 -9.37 -14.73
C ILE A 76 -4.25 -10.66 -14.09
N ALA A 77 -3.85 -11.83 -14.61
CA ALA A 77 -4.25 -13.12 -14.08
C ALA A 77 -3.82 -13.32 -12.61
N LEU A 78 -2.63 -12.85 -12.23
CA LEU A 78 -2.15 -12.88 -10.84
C LEU A 78 -3.02 -12.00 -9.93
N ASN A 79 -3.38 -10.80 -10.38
CA ASN A 79 -4.22 -9.88 -9.62
C ASN A 79 -5.62 -10.47 -9.40
N GLU A 80 -6.21 -11.03 -10.44
CA GLU A 80 -7.51 -11.71 -10.39
C GLU A 80 -7.48 -12.89 -9.43
N ALA A 81 -6.47 -13.76 -9.54
CA ALA A 81 -6.32 -14.91 -8.64
C ALA A 81 -6.13 -14.48 -7.19
N THR A 82 -5.36 -13.42 -6.94
CA THR A 82 -5.14 -12.85 -5.61
C THR A 82 -6.46 -12.34 -5.03
N CYS A 83 -7.20 -11.54 -5.80
CA CYS A 83 -8.47 -10.99 -5.34
C CYS A 83 -9.52 -12.08 -5.10
N ALA A 84 -9.64 -13.06 -6.00
CA ALA A 84 -10.54 -14.20 -5.84
C ALA A 84 -10.21 -15.03 -4.60
N HIS A 85 -8.91 -15.22 -4.32
CA HIS A 85 -8.46 -15.90 -3.11
C HIS A 85 -8.89 -15.14 -1.84
N ILE A 86 -8.66 -13.83 -1.78
CA ILE A 86 -9.06 -12.99 -0.63
C ILE A 86 -10.58 -13.03 -0.43
N GLN A 87 -11.36 -12.96 -1.51
CA GLN A 87 -12.82 -13.07 -1.42
C GLN A 87 -13.27 -14.45 -0.91
N ALA A 88 -12.62 -15.53 -1.33
CA ALA A 88 -12.92 -16.89 -0.89
C ALA A 88 -12.62 -17.14 0.60
N LEU A 89 -11.78 -16.32 1.23
CA LEU A 89 -11.50 -16.40 2.68
C LEU A 89 -12.67 -15.89 3.54
N ARG A 90 -13.54 -15.01 3.01
CA ARG A 90 -14.67 -14.44 3.77
C ARG A 90 -15.61 -15.48 4.40
N PRO A 91 -16.19 -16.43 3.65
CA PRO A 91 -17.09 -17.43 4.25
C PRO A 91 -16.38 -18.31 5.28
N VAL A 92 -15.06 -18.54 5.13
CA VAL A 92 -14.25 -19.25 6.12
C VAL A 92 -14.15 -18.45 7.41
N TYR A 93 -13.92 -17.14 7.32
CA TYR A 93 -13.88 -16.26 8.47
C TYR A 93 -15.24 -16.07 9.13
N ASP A 94 -16.33 -16.00 8.35
CA ASP A 94 -17.70 -15.96 8.87
C ASP A 94 -18.04 -17.20 9.69
N ALA A 95 -17.77 -18.39 9.15
CA ALA A 95 -18.00 -19.65 9.86
C ALA A 95 -17.19 -19.73 11.15
N ARG A 96 -15.95 -19.23 11.15
CA ARG A 96 -15.09 -19.19 12.34
C ARG A 96 -15.57 -18.18 13.37
N ALA A 97 -15.99 -16.99 12.94
CA ALA A 97 -16.55 -15.98 13.84
C ALA A 97 -17.82 -16.50 14.52
N ALA A 98 -18.71 -17.16 13.76
CA ALA A 98 -19.91 -17.81 14.30
C ALA A 98 -19.57 -18.92 15.30
N ALA A 99 -18.62 -19.80 14.98
CA ALA A 99 -18.17 -20.86 15.87
C ALA A 99 -17.54 -20.31 17.17
N ALA A 100 -16.76 -19.23 17.07
CA ALA A 100 -16.17 -18.57 18.22
C ALA A 100 -17.23 -17.91 19.12
N ALA A 101 -18.28 -17.32 18.54
CA ALA A 101 -19.39 -16.73 19.29
C ALA A 101 -20.26 -17.79 19.99
N ALA A 102 -20.39 -18.98 19.41
CA ALA A 102 -21.13 -20.10 19.98
C ALA A 102 -20.34 -20.87 21.06
N ALA A 103 -19.02 -20.68 21.16
CA ALA A 103 -18.19 -21.35 22.16
C ALA A 103 -18.42 -20.76 23.56
N ALA A 104 -18.57 -21.62 24.57
CA ALA A 104 -18.72 -21.19 25.96
C ALA A 104 -17.49 -20.39 26.44
N PRO A 105 -17.67 -19.33 27.26
CA PRO A 105 -16.55 -18.60 27.86
C PRO A 105 -15.66 -19.57 28.65
N GLY A 106 -14.38 -19.71 28.26
CA GLY A 106 -13.42 -20.57 28.94
C GLY A 106 -13.08 -21.90 28.24
N ALA A 107 -13.65 -22.18 27.06
CA ALA A 107 -13.20 -23.29 26.23
C ALA A 107 -11.82 -23.00 25.62
N ASN A 108 -10.75 -23.27 26.37
CA ASN A 108 -9.35 -23.08 25.98
C ASN A 108 -8.85 -24.10 24.93
N GLY A 109 -9.59 -24.28 23.84
CA GLY A 109 -9.23 -25.18 22.74
C GLY A 109 -8.47 -24.51 21.58
N LEU A 110 -8.08 -23.25 21.68
CA LEU A 110 -7.69 -22.42 20.53
C LEU A 110 -6.21 -22.50 20.09
N SER A 111 -5.39 -23.40 20.64
CA SER A 111 -3.94 -23.40 20.33
C SER A 111 -3.55 -24.02 18.96
N ARG A 112 -4.51 -24.44 18.12
CA ARG A 112 -4.24 -25.07 16.81
C ARG A 112 -4.99 -24.46 15.63
N GLN A 113 -5.79 -23.43 15.85
CA GLN A 113 -6.52 -22.80 14.76
C GLN A 113 -5.56 -21.88 13.97
N PRO A 114 -5.51 -21.95 12.64
CA PRO A 114 -4.76 -20.99 11.83
C PRO A 114 -5.23 -19.57 12.16
N PRO A 115 -4.35 -18.56 12.07
CA PRO A 115 -4.74 -17.17 12.30
C PRO A 115 -5.92 -16.82 11.38
N PHE A 116 -6.92 -16.11 11.93
CA PHE A 116 -8.05 -15.56 11.17
C PHE A 116 -8.38 -14.16 11.66
N VAL A 117 -8.86 -13.32 10.76
CA VAL A 117 -9.19 -11.93 11.04
C VAL A 117 -10.61 -11.89 11.60
N ARG A 118 -10.76 -11.58 12.90
CA ARG A 118 -12.08 -11.59 13.58
C ARG A 118 -13.03 -10.52 13.05
N ASP A 119 -12.44 -9.41 12.62
CA ASP A 119 -13.07 -8.19 12.13
C ASP A 119 -13.08 -8.14 10.60
N HIS A 120 -13.02 -9.29 9.91
CA HIS A 120 -12.84 -9.35 8.44
C HIS A 120 -13.90 -8.63 7.61
N GLN A 121 -15.06 -8.32 8.20
CA GLN A 121 -16.13 -7.55 7.57
C GLN A 121 -15.71 -6.11 7.22
N ILE A 122 -14.76 -5.53 7.96
CA ILE A 122 -14.26 -4.15 7.75
C ILE A 122 -13.16 -4.09 6.67
N TYR A 123 -12.68 -5.24 6.22
CA TYR A 123 -11.63 -5.34 5.22
C TYR A 123 -12.29 -5.67 3.90
N ILE A 124 -12.22 -4.76 2.93
CA ILE A 124 -12.81 -4.92 1.60
C ILE A 124 -11.75 -4.83 0.52
N VAL A 125 -11.85 -5.67 -0.51
CA VAL A 125 -11.06 -5.44 -1.73
C VAL A 125 -11.74 -4.31 -2.48
N GLN A 126 -11.05 -3.18 -2.67
CA GLN A 126 -11.64 -2.03 -3.33
C GLN A 126 -11.86 -2.35 -4.82
N PRO A 127 -12.95 -1.87 -5.45
CA PRO A 127 -13.13 -2.03 -6.90
C PRO A 127 -11.94 -1.51 -7.71
N LEU A 128 -11.34 -0.38 -7.33
CA LEU A 128 -10.11 0.12 -7.98
C LEU A 128 -8.97 -0.91 -7.96
N PHE A 129 -8.87 -1.73 -6.91
CA PHE A 129 -7.81 -2.74 -6.79
C PHE A 129 -7.98 -3.89 -7.80
N HIS A 130 -9.23 -4.19 -8.14
CA HIS A 130 -9.57 -5.17 -9.17
C HIS A 130 -9.36 -4.65 -10.59
N THR A 131 -9.64 -3.36 -10.79
CA THR A 131 -9.85 -2.77 -12.13
C THR A 131 -8.61 -2.12 -12.71
N LEU A 132 -7.71 -1.61 -11.85
CA LEU A 132 -6.53 -0.85 -12.25
C LEU A 132 -5.30 -1.31 -11.45
N MET A 133 -4.19 -1.55 -12.13
CA MET A 133 -2.89 -1.78 -11.50
C MET A 133 -1.83 -0.82 -12.04
N MET A 134 -0.82 -0.58 -11.21
CA MET A 134 0.38 0.14 -11.59
C MET A 134 1.55 -0.84 -11.68
N VAL A 135 2.39 -0.69 -12.69
CA VAL A 135 3.58 -1.51 -12.89
C VAL A 135 4.81 -0.60 -12.92
N VAL A 136 5.76 -0.88 -12.04
CA VAL A 136 7.03 -0.16 -11.92
C VAL A 136 8.13 -1.07 -12.46
N CYS A 137 8.88 -0.57 -13.44
CA CYS A 137 10.05 -1.24 -14.01
C CYS A 137 11.32 -0.57 -13.48
N PRO A 138 12.05 -1.18 -12.52
CA PRO A 138 13.21 -0.56 -11.88
C PRO A 138 14.43 -0.38 -12.79
N ALA A 139 14.41 -0.89 -14.03
CA ALA A 139 15.47 -0.60 -15.00
C ALA A 139 15.61 0.90 -15.27
N ASP A 140 14.51 1.64 -15.19
CA ASP A 140 14.49 3.09 -15.43
C ASP A 140 14.79 3.91 -14.17
N TYR A 141 14.92 3.27 -13.01
CA TYR A 141 15.22 3.93 -11.76
C TYR A 141 16.72 4.28 -11.66
N ARG A 142 17.00 5.57 -11.46
CA ARG A 142 18.34 6.16 -11.43
C ARG A 142 18.76 6.54 -10.01
N LYS A 143 18.34 5.76 -9.01
CA LYS A 143 18.67 5.98 -7.59
C LYS A 143 18.15 7.32 -7.06
N GLU A 144 17.06 7.83 -7.63
CA GLU A 144 16.36 9.02 -7.13
C GLU A 144 15.80 8.79 -5.73
N ASP A 145 15.71 9.84 -4.93
CA ASP A 145 14.99 9.81 -3.65
C ASP A 145 13.50 10.10 -3.84
N SER A 146 12.73 10.02 -2.76
CA SER A 146 11.29 10.26 -2.76
C SER A 146 10.92 11.71 -3.09
N ALA A 147 11.86 12.64 -3.18
CA ALA A 147 11.58 14.00 -3.62
C ALA A 147 11.61 14.11 -5.15
N THR A 148 12.35 13.21 -5.83
CA THR A 148 12.63 13.32 -7.27
C THR A 148 12.15 12.13 -8.09
N VAL A 149 11.82 11.00 -7.45
CA VAL A 149 11.34 9.76 -8.10
C VAL A 149 9.99 9.92 -8.83
N GLY A 150 9.26 11.03 -8.65
CA GLY A 150 8.00 11.29 -9.34
C GLY A 150 8.09 11.25 -10.87
N ARG A 151 9.27 11.51 -11.44
CA ARG A 151 9.54 11.44 -12.88
C ARG A 151 9.76 10.01 -13.42
N LEU A 152 9.85 9.02 -12.54
CA LEU A 152 10.05 7.63 -12.91
C LEU A 152 8.92 7.18 -13.84
N PRO A 153 9.23 6.60 -15.01
CA PRO A 153 8.22 6.00 -15.87
C PRO A 153 7.54 4.80 -15.18
N VAL A 154 6.21 4.75 -15.27
CA VAL A 154 5.38 3.65 -14.78
C VAL A 154 4.33 3.32 -15.83
N VAL A 155 3.81 2.10 -15.79
CA VAL A 155 2.74 1.66 -16.68
C VAL A 155 1.47 1.44 -15.87
N LEU A 156 0.40 2.13 -16.24
CA LEU A 156 -0.94 1.84 -15.73
C LEU A 156 -1.60 0.80 -16.63
N VAL A 157 -2.27 -0.18 -16.03
CA VAL A 157 -2.90 -1.30 -16.73
C VAL A 157 -4.34 -1.43 -16.24
N ARG A 158 -5.30 -1.41 -17.17
CA ARG A 158 -6.69 -1.79 -16.91
C ARG A 158 -6.82 -3.30 -17.03
N THR A 159 -7.45 -3.93 -16.04
CA THR A 159 -7.65 -5.39 -16.03
C THR A 159 -8.82 -5.82 -16.91
N GLY A 160 -9.73 -4.90 -17.25
CA GLY A 160 -10.98 -5.19 -17.95
C GLY A 160 -12.14 -5.55 -17.01
N ILE A 161 -11.89 -5.69 -15.71
CA ILE A 161 -12.94 -5.75 -14.70
C ILE A 161 -13.43 -4.32 -14.46
N GLU A 162 -14.75 -4.10 -14.50
CA GLU A 162 -15.37 -2.79 -14.23
C GLU A 162 -16.41 -2.84 -13.10
N ASP A 163 -16.61 -4.01 -12.49
CA ASP A 163 -17.60 -4.22 -11.44
C ASP A 163 -17.34 -3.34 -10.21
N GLY A 164 -18.37 -2.62 -9.79
CA GLY A 164 -18.35 -1.81 -8.56
C GLY A 164 -17.67 -0.45 -8.68
N LEU A 165 -17.29 -0.03 -9.89
CA LEU A 165 -16.84 1.34 -10.20
C LEU A 165 -18.02 2.30 -10.36
N SER A 166 -17.80 3.58 -10.08
CA SER A 166 -18.82 4.62 -10.31
C SER A 166 -18.98 4.97 -11.78
N ALA A 167 -17.91 4.80 -12.57
CA ALA A 167 -17.87 4.97 -14.01
C ALA A 167 -16.66 4.22 -14.61
N PRO A 168 -16.68 3.89 -15.92
CA PRO A 168 -15.53 3.29 -16.59
C PRO A 168 -14.22 4.08 -16.38
N ILE A 169 -13.09 3.37 -16.41
CA ILE A 169 -11.76 3.99 -16.30
C ILE A 169 -11.21 4.23 -17.71
N THR A 170 -10.97 5.50 -18.02
CA THR A 170 -10.34 5.95 -19.27
C THR A 170 -9.05 6.68 -18.97
N PHE A 171 -8.03 6.49 -19.81
CA PHE A 171 -6.76 7.20 -19.64
C PHE A 171 -6.72 8.60 -20.28
N GLU A 172 -7.82 9.07 -20.87
CA GLU A 172 -7.90 10.34 -21.60
C GLU A 172 -7.39 11.54 -20.78
N SER A 173 -7.66 11.57 -19.48
CA SER A 173 -7.23 12.66 -18.60
C SER A 173 -5.73 12.72 -18.33
N ILE A 174 -4.99 11.67 -18.68
CA ILE A 174 -3.54 11.55 -18.43
C ILE A 174 -2.72 11.31 -19.68
N ILE A 175 -3.32 11.30 -20.87
CA ILE A 175 -2.59 11.22 -22.13
C ILE A 175 -1.76 12.50 -22.30
N GLN A 176 -0.44 12.35 -22.29
CA GLN A 176 0.53 13.38 -22.68
C GLN A 176 1.17 12.98 -24.02
N GLN A 177 1.81 13.93 -24.72
CA GLN A 177 2.38 13.70 -26.06
C GLN A 177 3.38 12.55 -26.13
N ASP A 178 4.06 12.25 -25.02
CA ASP A 178 5.09 11.22 -24.93
C ASP A 178 4.59 9.87 -24.39
N ASN A 179 3.28 9.75 -24.11
CA ASN A 179 2.72 8.53 -23.54
C ASN A 179 2.52 7.46 -24.63
N ILE A 180 3.09 6.29 -24.40
CA ILE A 180 2.82 5.10 -25.24
C ILE A 180 1.54 4.46 -24.70
N SER A 181 0.49 4.43 -25.53
CA SER A 181 -0.80 3.79 -25.21
C SER A 181 -0.95 2.49 -25.98
N GLY A 182 -1.08 1.38 -25.25
CA GLY A 182 -1.63 0.13 -25.77
C GLY A 182 -3.08 0.01 -25.31
N GLY A 183 -3.95 -0.72 -25.99
CA GLY A 183 -5.41 -0.69 -25.74
C GLY A 183 -5.83 -0.69 -24.25
N ASN A 184 -5.15 -1.47 -23.39
CA ASN A 184 -5.41 -1.53 -21.94
C ASN A 184 -4.32 -0.91 -21.06
N THR A 185 -3.28 -0.33 -21.65
CA THR A 185 -2.09 0.14 -20.93
C THR A 185 -1.71 1.57 -21.33
N ILE A 186 -1.17 2.33 -20.38
CA ILE A 186 -0.57 3.63 -20.68
C ILE A 186 0.71 3.81 -19.87
N THR A 187 1.77 4.23 -20.55
CA THR A 187 3.00 4.68 -19.88
C THR A 187 2.88 6.16 -19.51
N THR A 188 3.18 6.49 -18.26
CA THR A 188 3.19 7.87 -17.73
C THR A 188 4.24 7.99 -16.61
N THR A 189 4.35 9.14 -15.94
CA THR A 189 5.22 9.31 -14.77
C THR A 189 4.55 8.78 -13.50
N LEU A 190 5.34 8.42 -12.48
CA LEU A 190 4.83 8.03 -11.16
C LEU A 190 3.93 9.13 -10.56
N GLU A 191 4.29 10.39 -10.76
CA GLU A 191 3.48 11.56 -10.39
C GLU A 191 2.11 11.54 -11.07
N GLY A 192 2.07 11.48 -12.40
CA GLY A 192 0.81 11.48 -13.15
C GLY A 192 -0.06 10.26 -12.86
N ALA A 193 0.56 9.10 -12.62
CA ALA A 193 -0.15 7.90 -12.20
C ALA A 193 -0.73 8.01 -10.78
N THR A 194 0.01 8.64 -9.87
CA THR A 194 -0.44 8.88 -8.48
C THR A 194 -1.62 9.85 -8.48
N ASP A 195 -1.51 10.97 -9.19
CA ASP A 195 -2.59 11.96 -9.32
C ASP A 195 -3.85 11.34 -9.93
N PHE A 196 -3.69 10.50 -10.96
CA PHE A 196 -4.80 9.79 -11.58
C PHE A 196 -5.54 8.90 -10.59
N VAL A 197 -4.81 8.08 -9.82
CA VAL A 197 -5.42 7.18 -8.83
C VAL A 197 -6.07 7.96 -7.69
N VAL A 198 -5.47 9.07 -7.23
CA VAL A 198 -6.09 9.97 -6.24
C VAL A 198 -7.41 10.54 -6.77
N ALA A 199 -7.45 10.98 -8.04
CA ALA A 199 -8.66 11.48 -8.66
C ALA A 199 -9.74 10.39 -8.79
N LEU A 200 -9.36 9.16 -9.12
CA LEU A 200 -10.27 8.02 -9.14
C LEU A 200 -10.81 7.71 -7.74
N GLU A 201 -9.97 7.68 -6.70
CA GLU A 201 -10.43 7.49 -5.32
C GLU A 201 -11.44 8.56 -4.88
N ALA A 202 -11.17 9.84 -5.20
CA ALA A 202 -12.08 10.92 -4.91
C ALA A 202 -13.43 10.75 -5.64
N ARG A 203 -13.40 10.32 -6.91
CA ARG A 203 -14.60 10.00 -7.70
C ARG A 203 -15.42 8.86 -7.10
N GLU A 204 -14.76 7.77 -6.70
CA GLU A 204 -15.42 6.63 -6.06
C GLU A 204 -16.02 7.04 -4.71
N ALA A 205 -15.26 7.79 -3.90
CA ALA A 205 -15.72 8.30 -2.60
C ALA A 205 -16.90 9.27 -2.73
N ALA A 206 -16.94 10.12 -3.76
CA ALA A 206 -18.06 11.01 -4.02
C ALA A 206 -19.35 10.26 -4.37
N THR A 207 -19.25 9.06 -4.96
CA THR A 207 -20.39 8.26 -5.39
C THR A 207 -20.87 7.29 -4.30
N PHE A 208 -19.92 6.60 -3.66
CA PHE A 208 -20.21 5.50 -2.74
C PHE A 208 -19.92 5.81 -1.27
N GLY A 209 -19.37 6.99 -0.98
CA GLY A 209 -18.78 7.29 0.31
C GLY A 209 -17.43 6.58 0.52
N LEU A 210 -16.85 6.77 1.70
CA LEU A 210 -15.66 6.03 2.10
C LEU A 210 -16.05 4.57 2.35
N ARG A 211 -15.25 3.63 1.82
CA ARG A 211 -15.43 2.20 2.03
C ARG A 211 -14.13 1.61 2.60
N PRO A 212 -14.16 0.79 3.66
CA PRO A 212 -15.33 0.43 4.47
C PRO A 212 -15.98 1.66 5.12
N ASP A 213 -17.28 1.59 5.40
CA ASP A 213 -17.99 2.66 6.09
C ASP A 213 -17.51 2.73 7.54
N SER A 214 -16.80 3.81 7.88
CA SER A 214 -16.24 4.05 9.22
C SER A 214 -17.33 4.26 10.28
N SER A 215 -18.55 4.62 9.89
CA SER A 215 -19.68 4.86 10.81
C SER A 215 -20.39 3.58 11.26
N ALA A 216 -20.22 2.49 10.52
CA ALA A 216 -20.92 1.22 10.76
C ALA A 216 -20.29 0.35 11.87
N ILE A 217 -19.17 0.79 12.45
CA ILE A 217 -18.34 -0.03 13.33
C ILE A 217 -18.13 0.73 14.65
N GLU A 218 -18.53 0.12 15.78
CA GLU A 218 -18.18 0.69 17.09
C GLU A 218 -16.66 0.89 17.18
N PRO A 219 -16.17 1.99 17.76
CA PRO A 219 -14.74 2.23 17.97
C PRO A 219 -14.19 1.25 19.00
N ARG A 220 -14.03 0.00 18.59
CA ARG A 220 -13.47 -1.06 19.41
C ARG A 220 -12.14 -1.47 18.83
N SER A 221 -11.15 -1.03 19.58
CA SER A 221 -9.82 -1.59 19.69
C SER A 221 -8.79 -0.99 18.74
N LEU A 222 -8.48 0.29 19.00
CA LEU A 222 -7.12 0.85 18.97
C LEU A 222 -6.10 0.06 19.83
N SER A 223 -6.33 -1.24 20.11
CA SER A 223 -5.39 -2.11 20.81
C SER A 223 -4.15 -2.45 19.99
N TYR A 224 -4.09 -2.00 18.74
CA TYR A 224 -2.91 -2.12 17.88
C TYR A 224 -2.14 -0.80 17.71
N ILE A 225 -2.48 0.24 18.50
CA ILE A 225 -1.54 1.33 18.76
C ILE A 225 -0.84 0.96 20.06
N GLY A 226 0.39 0.48 19.93
CA GLY A 226 1.15 -0.19 20.98
C GLY A 226 1.01 0.45 22.37
N GLY A 227 0.47 -0.33 23.31
CA GLY A 227 0.69 -0.18 24.75
C GLY A 227 0.26 1.10 25.45
N MET A 228 -0.35 2.08 24.77
CA MET A 228 -0.78 3.32 25.43
C MET A 228 -2.15 3.14 26.10
N GLU A 229 -2.21 3.49 27.38
CA GLU A 229 -3.45 3.42 28.15
C GLU A 229 -4.51 4.35 27.54
N LYS A 230 -5.76 3.89 27.55
CA LYS A 230 -6.96 4.54 26.99
C LYS A 230 -7.19 6.00 27.43
N LYS A 231 -6.49 6.48 28.46
CA LYS A 231 -6.56 7.85 28.98
C LYS A 231 -5.62 8.83 28.25
N GLU A 232 -4.56 8.37 27.61
CA GLU A 232 -3.63 9.24 26.86
C GLU A 232 -4.12 9.52 25.43
N LEU A 233 -4.99 8.65 24.89
CA LEU A 233 -5.71 8.81 23.63
C LEU A 233 -6.69 10.00 23.60
N LEU A 234 -7.01 10.59 24.76
CA LEU A 234 -7.96 11.71 24.90
C LEU A 234 -7.29 13.09 24.95
N LEU A 235 -5.95 13.16 25.01
CA LEU A 235 -5.22 14.43 25.20
C LEU A 235 -4.28 14.80 24.04
N LEU A 236 -4.16 13.93 23.05
CA LEU A 236 -3.54 14.19 21.76
C LEU A 236 -4.51 13.66 20.70
N PRO A 237 -4.64 14.27 19.52
CA PRO A 237 -5.36 13.66 18.40
C PRO A 237 -4.55 12.46 17.91
N ALA A 238 -4.57 11.39 18.70
CA ALA A 238 -4.02 10.07 18.41
C ALA A 238 -5.01 9.23 17.59
N ALA A 239 -6.14 9.82 17.19
CA ALA A 239 -7.02 9.29 16.17
C ALA A 239 -6.58 9.89 14.83
N SER A 240 -6.01 9.05 13.98
CA SER A 240 -5.52 9.45 12.66
C SER A 240 -6.64 9.50 11.61
N SER A 241 -7.88 9.19 12.01
CA SER A 241 -9.08 9.16 11.17
C SER A 241 -9.84 10.50 11.13
N ALA A 242 -10.44 10.78 9.97
CA ALA A 242 -11.24 11.97 9.70
C ALA A 242 -12.53 12.05 10.51
N SER A 243 -12.93 10.96 11.15
CA SER A 243 -14.12 10.96 12.01
C SER A 243 -13.92 11.67 13.35
N TYR A 244 -12.68 12.03 13.72
CA TYR A 244 -12.34 12.56 15.04
C TYR A 244 -11.86 14.01 15.05
N VAL A 245 -11.53 14.57 13.89
CA VAL A 245 -11.02 15.93 13.75
C VAL A 245 -11.79 16.60 12.62
N ASP A 246 -12.48 17.70 12.91
CA ASP A 246 -13.16 18.47 11.86
C ASP A 246 -12.17 19.32 11.04
N ASP A 247 -12.65 19.89 9.95
CA ASP A 247 -11.82 20.64 9.01
C ASP A 247 -11.21 21.92 9.62
N GLU A 248 -11.89 22.53 10.60
CA GLU A 248 -11.40 23.73 11.27
C GLU A 248 -10.26 23.38 12.24
N ASP A 249 -10.44 22.32 13.02
CA ASP A 249 -9.43 21.79 13.95
C ASP A 249 -8.21 21.26 13.20
N ALA A 250 -8.42 20.53 12.10
CA ALA A 250 -7.33 20.02 11.25
C ALA A 250 -6.46 21.17 10.70
N LEU A 251 -7.11 22.28 10.29
CA LEU A 251 -6.41 23.47 9.82
C LEU A 251 -5.70 24.21 10.96
N ALA A 252 -6.33 24.31 12.13
CA ALA A 252 -5.80 25.02 13.29
C ALA A 252 -4.60 24.31 13.92
N TRP A 253 -4.64 22.98 14.03
CA TRP A 253 -3.60 22.19 14.67
C TRP A 253 -2.43 21.89 13.73
N GLY A 254 -2.70 21.83 12.43
CA GLY A 254 -1.76 21.30 11.46
C GLY A 254 -1.43 19.82 11.73
N TRP A 255 -0.51 19.26 10.95
CA TRP A 255 -0.02 17.90 11.21
C TRP A 255 0.79 17.89 12.51
N CYS A 256 0.36 17.11 13.50
CA CYS A 256 1.03 17.01 14.80
C CYS A 256 1.13 15.54 15.28
N GLY A 257 1.77 15.33 16.44
CA GLY A 257 1.93 14.00 17.05
C GLY A 257 3.07 13.16 16.46
N SER A 258 3.05 11.85 16.75
CA SER A 258 4.12 10.92 16.36
C SER A 258 4.29 10.80 14.85
N GLY A 259 3.22 10.97 14.06
CA GLY A 259 3.28 10.92 12.60
C GLY A 259 4.29 11.92 12.02
N VAL A 260 4.27 13.17 12.50
CA VAL A 260 5.25 14.20 12.12
C VAL A 260 6.69 13.77 12.42
N HIS A 261 6.91 13.13 13.56
CA HIS A 261 8.24 12.64 13.91
C HIS A 261 8.69 11.54 12.94
N TYR A 262 7.82 10.57 12.64
CA TYR A 262 8.09 9.51 11.67
C TYR A 262 8.41 10.06 10.28
N ASP A 263 7.63 11.03 9.81
CA ASP A 263 7.80 11.66 8.50
C ASP A 263 9.08 12.49 8.40
N SER A 264 9.51 13.13 9.50
CA SER A 264 10.67 14.03 9.50
C SER A 264 12.00 13.35 9.81
N VAL A 265 12.01 12.22 10.52
CA VAL A 265 13.26 11.61 11.03
C VAL A 265 13.42 10.13 10.62
N PRO A 266 12.63 9.15 11.11
CA PRO A 266 12.75 7.75 10.70
C PRO A 266 12.64 7.51 9.20
N MET A 267 11.61 8.03 8.52
CA MET A 267 11.37 7.69 7.11
C MET A 267 12.49 8.22 6.18
N PRO A 268 12.96 9.47 6.31
CA PRO A 268 14.13 9.95 5.56
C PRO A 268 15.41 9.16 5.86
N ASN A 269 15.61 8.71 7.11
CA ASN A 269 16.78 7.93 7.47
C ASN A 269 16.73 6.51 6.90
N HIS A 270 15.57 5.87 6.90
CA HIS A 270 15.37 4.57 6.27
C HIS A 270 15.63 4.62 4.76
N GLU A 271 15.15 5.66 4.11
CA GLU A 271 15.41 5.90 2.70
C GLU A 271 16.89 6.11 2.40
N LYS A 272 17.56 7.04 3.08
CA LYS A 272 19.00 7.28 2.94
C LYS A 272 19.81 5.99 3.12
N ARG A 273 19.47 5.20 4.13
CA ARG A 273 20.12 3.91 4.40
C ARG A 273 19.90 2.92 3.26
N ALA A 274 18.71 2.90 2.68
CA ALA A 274 18.39 1.99 1.59
C ALA A 274 19.10 2.39 0.30
N ILE A 275 19.12 3.67 -0.06
CA ILE A 275 19.88 4.19 -1.22
C ILE A 275 21.37 3.90 -1.06
N ARG A 276 21.95 4.17 0.11
CA ARG A 276 23.36 3.87 0.39
C ARG A 276 23.69 2.39 0.23
N LYS A 277 22.78 1.50 0.63
CA LYS A 277 22.96 0.05 0.44
C LYS A 277 23.06 -0.30 -1.05
N LEU A 278 22.27 0.33 -1.90
CA LEU A 278 22.33 0.13 -3.36
C LEU A 278 23.62 0.68 -3.96
N GLU A 279 24.11 1.81 -3.48
CA GLU A 279 25.40 2.36 -3.91
C GLU A 279 26.52 1.38 -3.62
N ILE A 280 26.60 0.87 -2.38
CA ILE A 280 27.59 -0.13 -1.96
C ILE A 280 27.47 -1.41 -2.80
N GLU A 281 26.27 -1.91 -3.05
CA GLU A 281 26.08 -3.14 -3.82
C GLU A 281 26.45 -2.99 -5.30
N SER A 282 26.33 -1.77 -5.83
CA SER A 282 26.65 -1.42 -7.22
C SER A 282 28.12 -1.09 -7.47
N ASP A 283 28.90 -0.80 -6.42
CA ASP A 283 30.32 -0.50 -6.50
C ASP A 283 31.15 -1.69 -5.97
N PRO A 284 31.89 -2.41 -6.83
CA PRO A 284 32.68 -3.57 -6.44
C PRO A 284 33.72 -3.25 -5.34
N VAL A 285 34.31 -2.05 -5.37
CA VAL A 285 35.35 -1.62 -4.43
C VAL A 285 34.75 -1.35 -3.05
N LEU A 286 33.59 -0.66 -3.00
CA LEU A 286 32.84 -0.46 -1.75
C LEU A 286 32.29 -1.77 -1.20
N LYS A 287 31.79 -2.66 -2.08
CA LYS A 287 31.28 -3.97 -1.70
C LYS A 287 32.35 -4.85 -1.05
N GLU A 288 33.56 -4.82 -1.58
CA GLU A 288 34.68 -5.62 -1.07
C GLU A 288 35.25 -5.04 0.23
N SER A 289 35.36 -3.71 0.33
CA SER A 289 35.76 -3.03 1.57
C SER A 289 34.73 -3.17 2.70
N CYS A 290 33.43 -3.22 2.40
CA CYS A 290 32.40 -3.53 3.40
C CYS A 290 32.41 -4.99 3.88
N LYS A 291 32.74 -5.95 3.01
CA LYS A 291 32.90 -7.38 3.41
C LYS A 291 34.03 -7.60 4.40
N VAL A 292 35.10 -6.81 4.32
CA VAL A 292 36.23 -6.87 5.27
C VAL A 292 35.81 -6.40 6.67
N VAL A 293 34.78 -5.55 6.77
CA VAL A 293 34.25 -5.02 8.04
C VAL A 293 33.26 -5.99 8.71
N GLU A 294 32.64 -6.93 7.98
CA GLU A 294 31.72 -7.92 8.58
C GLU A 294 32.41 -8.98 9.47
N GLY A 295 33.75 -9.02 9.51
CA GLY A 295 34.52 -9.83 10.46
C GLY A 295 34.63 -9.24 11.88
N HIS A 296 34.33 -7.95 12.06
CA HIS A 296 34.29 -7.27 13.35
C HIS A 296 33.26 -6.13 13.31
N TYR A 297 32.11 -6.33 13.97
CA TYR A 297 31.05 -5.31 14.07
C TYR A 297 31.59 -3.93 14.52
N ILE A 298 31.25 -2.88 13.76
CA ILE A 298 30.29 -1.79 14.09
C ILE A 298 30.19 -0.89 12.84
N ILE A 299 29.00 -0.80 12.22
CA ILE A 299 28.66 0.31 11.32
C ILE A 299 28.20 1.45 12.24
N PRO A 300 28.86 2.62 12.28
CA PRO A 300 28.43 3.71 13.13
C PRO A 300 27.15 4.35 12.56
N PHE A 301 26.35 4.83 13.50
CA PHE A 301 25.06 5.52 13.40
C PHE A 301 24.97 6.59 12.32
#